data_AF-A0A2N9HYJ2-F1
#
_entry.id   AF-A0A2N9HYJ2-F1
#
_cell.length_a   1.000
_cell.length_b   1.000
_cell.length_c   1.000
_cell.angle_alpha   90.00
_cell.angle_beta   90.00
_cell.angle_gamma   90.00
#
_symmetry.space_group_name_H-M   'P 1'
#
loop_
_entity.id
_entity.type
_entity.pdbx_description
1 polymer ?
#
loop_
_entity_poly.entity_id
_entity_poly.type
_entity_poly.pdbx_seq_one_letter_code
_entity_poly.pdbx_strand_id
1 'polypeptide(L)'
;MNSVARQASSLFRRPSQTQSIDSLSWGHQQWRGIRVKVRDGNLEQALTWMQRKMQSSGIERMIKRQQTHHIKNSEKRILAQKNLERKIRSQDLARKLKAILIKKVRGL
;
A
#
# COMPACT_ATOMS: atom_id res chain seq x y z
N MET A 1 -52.15 -31.93 15.88
CA MET A 1 -51.71 -31.20 17.09
C MET A 1 -50.19 -31.07 17.00
N ASN A 2 -49.60 -30.01 16.44
CA ASN A 2 -49.21 -28.79 17.16
C ASN A 2 -48.80 -27.67 16.18
N SER A 3 -49.73 -27.17 15.36
CA SER A 3 -49.50 -26.04 14.43
C SER A 3 -49.74 -24.67 15.07
N VAL A 4 -50.51 -24.62 16.17
CA VAL A 4 -50.94 -23.37 16.83
C VAL A 4 -49.83 -22.73 17.69
N ALA A 5 -48.87 -23.52 18.19
CA ALA A 5 -47.80 -23.00 19.06
C ALA A 5 -46.69 -22.23 18.33
N ARG A 6 -46.56 -22.36 16.99
CA ARG A 6 -45.52 -21.63 16.21
C ARG A 6 -45.97 -20.24 15.75
N GLN A 7 -47.27 -19.95 15.77
CA GLN A 7 -47.81 -18.65 15.32
C GLN A 7 -47.96 -17.63 16.45
N ALA A 8 -47.89 -18.04 17.72
CA ALA A 8 -47.97 -17.11 18.85
C ALA A 8 -46.67 -16.32 19.07
N SER A 9 -45.52 -16.79 18.56
CA SER A 9 -44.21 -16.12 18.70
C SER A 9 -43.94 -15.06 17.63
N SER A 10 -44.76 -14.96 16.57
CA SER A 10 -44.63 -13.92 15.54
C SER A 10 -45.37 -12.62 15.87
N LEU A 11 -46.26 -12.61 16.87
CA LEU A 11 -47.08 -11.45 17.23
C LEU A 11 -46.44 -10.51 18.26
N PHE A 12 -45.33 -10.92 18.91
CA PHE A 12 -44.60 -10.08 19.88
C PHE A 12 -43.26 -9.54 19.39
N ARG A 13 -42.90 -9.74 18.11
CA ARG A 13 -41.71 -9.11 17.52
C ARG A 13 -42.09 -7.81 16.80
N ARG A 14 -42.03 -6.73 17.57
CA ARG A 14 -42.11 -5.32 17.16
C ARG A 14 -41.44 -5.10 15.78
N PRO A 15 -42.16 -4.65 14.74
CA PRO A 15 -41.58 -4.23 13.47
C PRO A 15 -41.23 -2.75 13.60
N SER A 16 -39.98 -2.45 13.94
CA SER A 16 -39.51 -1.07 13.93
C SER A 16 -38.12 -1.05 13.32
N GLN A 17 -38.04 -0.37 12.18
CA GLN A 17 -36.86 -0.09 11.36
C GLN A 17 -36.40 -1.22 10.44
N THR A 18 -37.17 -1.40 9.37
CA THR A 18 -36.59 -1.36 8.02
C THR A 18 -35.79 -0.06 7.85
N GLN A 19 -34.60 0.04 8.43
CA GLN A 19 -33.55 0.78 7.74
C GLN A 19 -33.21 -0.11 6.57
N SER A 20 -33.59 0.34 5.38
CA SER A 20 -33.04 -0.17 4.15
C SER A 20 -31.54 -0.24 4.36
N ILE A 21 -31.00 -1.46 4.48
CA ILE A 21 -29.68 -1.74 3.97
C ILE A 21 -29.88 -1.60 2.46
N ASP A 22 -29.94 -0.34 2.04
CA ASP A 22 -29.73 0.06 0.67
C ASP A 22 -28.28 -0.34 0.41
N SER A 23 -28.13 -1.61 0.09
CA SER A 23 -27.14 -2.16 -0.81
C SER A 23 -27.31 -1.46 -2.16
N LEU A 24 -27.12 -0.13 -2.15
CA LEU A 24 -26.84 0.67 -3.31
C LEU A 24 -25.43 0.25 -3.72
N SER A 25 -25.40 -0.86 -4.45
CA SER A 25 -24.39 -1.32 -5.39
C SER A 25 -24.11 -0.22 -6.44
N TRP A 26 -23.65 0.94 -5.98
CA TRP A 26 -23.13 2.01 -6.82
C TRP A 26 -21.65 1.78 -6.91
N GLY A 27 -21.29 0.95 -7.89
CA GLY A 27 -19.95 0.83 -8.45
C GLY A 27 -18.83 0.93 -7.42
N HIS A 28 -18.49 -0.19 -6.79
CA HIS A 28 -17.09 -0.44 -6.48
C HIS A 28 -16.30 -0.55 -7.80
N GLN A 29 -16.24 0.55 -8.57
CA GLN A 29 -15.11 0.83 -9.43
C GLN A 29 -13.93 0.69 -8.49
N GLN A 30 -13.19 -0.42 -8.62
CA GLN A 30 -12.06 -0.71 -7.76
C GLN A 30 -11.24 0.57 -7.66
N TRP A 31 -11.15 1.09 -6.45
CA TRP A 31 -10.39 2.28 -6.12
C TRP A 31 -8.90 2.01 -6.40
N ARG A 32 -8.50 2.10 -7.67
CA ARG A 32 -7.15 1.77 -8.15
C ARG A 32 -6.28 3.03 -8.06
N GLY A 33 -5.11 2.90 -7.44
CA GLY A 33 -4.10 3.95 -7.35
C GLY A 33 -3.96 4.63 -5.98
N ILE A 34 -2.98 5.51 -5.88
CA ILE A 34 -2.68 6.27 -4.66
C ILE A 34 -3.54 7.53 -4.65
N ARG A 35 -4.43 7.65 -3.67
CA ARG A 35 -5.29 8.83 -3.50
C ARG A 35 -5.19 9.31 -2.06
N VAL A 36 -5.23 10.63 -1.88
CA VAL A 36 -5.14 11.27 -0.57
C VAL A 36 -6.22 12.35 -0.51
N LYS A 37 -7.01 12.35 0.57
CA LYS A 37 -7.96 13.43 0.86
C LYS A 37 -7.20 14.55 1.57
N VAL A 38 -7.29 15.77 1.06
CA VAL A 38 -6.78 16.96 1.74
C VAL A 38 -7.69 17.23 2.95
N ARG A 39 -7.09 17.32 4.14
CA ARG A 39 -7.77 17.67 5.38
C ARG A 39 -7.32 19.06 5.80
N ASP A 40 -8.22 19.82 6.42
CA ASP A 40 -7.91 21.10 7.07
C ASP A 40 -7.21 22.12 6.15
N GLY A 41 -7.50 22.06 4.83
CA GLY A 41 -6.86 22.91 3.82
C GLY A 41 -5.37 22.65 3.59
N ASN A 42 -4.75 21.66 4.25
CA ASN A 42 -3.31 21.42 4.20
C ASN A 42 -2.91 20.54 3.00
N LEU A 43 -2.71 21.19 1.85
CA LEU A 43 -2.31 20.53 0.62
C LEU A 43 -0.89 19.95 0.70
N GLU A 44 0.07 20.67 1.30
CA GLU A 44 1.47 20.24 1.36
C GLU A 44 1.65 18.93 2.12
N GLN A 45 0.93 18.78 3.24
CA GLN A 45 0.92 17.55 4.01
C GLN A 45 0.33 16.39 3.19
N ALA A 46 -0.78 16.64 2.47
CA ALA A 46 -1.42 15.65 1.62
C ALA A 46 -0.49 15.21 0.47
N LEU A 47 0.21 16.14 -0.17
CA LEU A 47 1.20 15.86 -1.22
C LEU A 47 2.40 15.08 -0.68
N THR A 48 2.91 15.46 0.50
CA THR A 48 4.00 14.73 1.17
C THR A 48 3.60 13.28 1.46
N TRP A 49 2.38 13.07 1.94
CA TRP A 49 1.82 11.73 2.16
C TRP A 49 1.68 10.94 0.86
N MET A 50 1.16 11.57 -0.19
CA MET A 50 1.04 10.97 -1.51
C MET A 50 2.41 10.55 -2.05
N GLN A 51 3.41 11.43 -1.98
CA GLN A 51 4.78 11.17 -2.41
C GLN A 51 5.40 10.01 -1.64
N ARG A 52 5.29 9.98 -0.31
CA ARG A 52 5.80 8.87 0.50
C ARG A 52 5.16 7.55 0.11
N LYS A 53 3.84 7.52 -0.09
CA LYS A 53 3.12 6.34 -0.57
C LYS A 53 3.59 5.92 -1.96
N MET A 54 3.79 6.87 -2.88
CA MET A 54 4.30 6.66 -4.24
C MET A 54 5.73 6.09 -4.27
N GLN A 55 6.58 6.55 -3.37
CA GLN A 55 7.96 6.06 -3.24
C GLN A 55 8.02 4.65 -2.67
N SER A 56 7.22 4.39 -1.64
CA SER A 56 7.16 3.09 -0.96
C SER A 56 6.57 1.99 -1.85
N SER A 57 5.56 2.31 -2.67
CA SER A 57 4.98 1.37 -3.64
C SER A 57 5.92 1.04 -4.80
N GLY A 58 7.01 1.81 -4.97
CA GLY A 58 7.95 1.65 -6.07
C GLY A 58 7.46 2.22 -7.40
N ILE A 59 6.24 2.78 -7.46
CA ILE A 59 5.68 3.33 -8.70
C ILE A 59 6.49 4.51 -9.21
N GLU A 60 7.03 5.35 -8.31
CA GLU A 60 7.94 6.45 -8.71
C GLU A 60 9.14 5.92 -9.48
N ARG A 61 9.74 4.82 -9.00
CA ARG A 61 10.91 4.22 -9.64
C ARG A 61 10.54 3.61 -10.99
N MET A 62 9.35 3.03 -11.10
CA MET A 62 8.84 2.46 -12.34
C MET A 62 8.66 3.54 -13.40
N ILE A 63 8.03 4.67 -13.03
CA ILE A 63 7.82 5.82 -13.91
C ILE A 63 9.16 6.44 -14.32
N LYS A 64 10.05 6.73 -13.37
CA LYS A 64 11.36 7.34 -13.66
C LYS A 64 12.28 6.45 -14.49
N ARG A 65 12.14 5.13 -14.38
CA ARG A 65 12.93 4.15 -15.13
C ARG A 65 12.22 3.66 -16.38
N GLN A 66 11.13 4.33 -16.79
CA GLN A 66 10.45 3.99 -18.02
C GLN A 66 11.44 4.04 -19.18
N GLN A 67 11.46 2.95 -19.94
CA GLN A 67 12.43 2.73 -20.99
C GLN A 67 11.94 3.45 -22.26
N THR A 68 12.72 4.43 -22.73
CA THR A 68 12.37 5.25 -23.92
C THR A 68 12.70 4.57 -25.24
N HIS A 69 13.64 3.63 -25.22
CA HIS A 69 14.13 2.91 -26.40
C HIS A 69 14.33 1.43 -26.08
N HIS A 70 14.38 0.59 -27.12
CA HIS A 70 14.60 -0.83 -26.96
C HIS A 70 16.03 -1.13 -26.45
N ILE A 71 16.12 -1.96 -25.41
CA ILE A 71 17.39 -2.54 -24.94
C ILE A 71 17.37 -4.05 -25.22
N LYS A 72 18.44 -4.54 -25.85
CA LYS A 72 18.59 -5.97 -26.17
C LYS A 72 18.75 -6.82 -24.90
N ASN A 73 18.49 -8.12 -25.01
CA ASN A 73 18.54 -9.03 -23.86
C ASN A 73 19.95 -9.16 -23.25
N SER A 74 21.00 -9.13 -24.06
CA SER A 74 22.40 -9.12 -23.59
C SER A 74 22.68 -7.92 -22.68
N GLU A 75 22.26 -6.74 -23.10
CA GLU A 75 22.43 -5.49 -22.34
C GLU A 75 21.57 -5.47 -21.08
N LYS A 76 20.32 -5.98 -21.14
CA LYS A 76 19.47 -6.14 -19.95
C LYS A 76 20.16 -6.99 -18.87
N ARG A 77 20.84 -8.08 -19.24
CA ARG A 77 21.59 -8.94 -18.31
C ARG A 77 22.74 -8.18 -17.64
N ILE A 78 23.51 -7.42 -18.43
CA ILE A 78 24.62 -6.62 -17.91
C ILE A 78 24.11 -5.54 -16.95
N LEU A 79 23.02 -4.86 -17.28
CA LEU A 79 22.41 -3.84 -16.41
C LEU A 79 21.91 -4.46 -15.09
N ALA A 80 21.28 -5.63 -15.15
CA ALA A 80 20.82 -6.34 -13.96
C ALA A 80 22.00 -6.72 -13.05
N GLN A 81 23.09 -7.24 -13.62
CA GLN A 81 24.31 -7.58 -12.88
C GLN A 81 24.95 -6.34 -12.22
N LYS A 82 25.10 -5.23 -12.95
CA LYS A 82 25.63 -3.97 -12.40
C LYS A 82 24.74 -3.40 -11.29
N ASN A 83 23.42 -3.58 -11.39
CA ASN A 83 22.49 -3.16 -10.33
C ASN A 83 22.62 -4.02 -9.07
N LEU A 84 22.78 -5.34 -9.25
CA LEU A 84 22.99 -6.27 -8.14
C LEU A 84 24.30 -5.95 -7.41
N GLU A 85 25.38 -5.76 -8.14
CA GLU A 85 26.68 -5.42 -7.57
C GLU A 85 26.63 -4.11 -6.77
N ARG A 86 26.00 -3.06 -7.33
CA ARG A 86 25.80 -1.79 -6.60
C ARG A 86 25.01 -1.98 -5.30
N LYS A 87 23.98 -2.83 -5.31
CA LYS A 87 23.19 -3.16 -4.12
C LYS A 87 24.06 -3.86 -3.06
N ILE A 88 24.82 -4.87 -3.45
CA ILE A 88 25.69 -5.62 -2.53
C ILE A 88 26.74 -4.70 -1.92
N ARG A 89 27.46 -3.92 -2.74
CA ARG A 89 28.47 -2.96 -2.27
C ARG A 89 27.90 -1.96 -1.26
N SER A 90 26.70 -1.42 -1.52
CA SER A 90 26.02 -0.51 -0.60
C SER A 90 25.62 -1.19 0.71
N GLN A 91 25.13 -2.43 0.67
CA GLN A 91 24.77 -3.21 1.86
C GLN A 91 26.00 -3.52 2.71
N ASP A 92 27.11 -3.92 2.10
CA ASP A 92 28.34 -4.23 2.82
C ASP A 92 28.95 -2.98 3.46
N LEU A 93 28.92 -1.85 2.76
CA LEU A 93 29.30 -0.56 3.33
C LEU A 93 28.41 -0.23 4.55
N ALA A 94 27.09 -0.35 4.43
CA ALA A 94 26.17 -0.07 5.53
C ALA A 94 26.42 -0.97 6.75
N ARG A 95 26.73 -2.26 6.52
CA ARG A 95 27.12 -3.20 7.59
C ARG A 95 28.41 -2.78 8.29
N LYS A 96 29.43 -2.39 7.52
CA LYS A 96 30.70 -1.89 8.06
C LYS A 96 30.50 -0.64 8.90
N LEU A 97 29.74 0.34 8.39
CA LEU A 97 29.41 1.55 9.14
C LEU A 97 28.65 1.25 10.43
N LYS A 98 27.66 0.35 10.37
CA LYS A 98 26.91 -0.08 11.56
C LYS A 98 27.85 -0.71 12.60
N ALA A 99 28.78 -1.55 12.19
CA ALA A 99 29.76 -2.16 13.09
C ALA A 99 30.67 -1.09 13.74
N ILE A 100 31.15 -0.11 12.96
CA ILE A 100 31.96 1.01 13.48
C ILE A 100 31.15 1.85 14.49
N LEU A 101 29.90 2.17 14.18
CA LEU A 101 29.02 2.92 15.08
C LEU A 101 28.79 2.17 16.40
N ILE A 102 28.55 0.85 16.33
CA ILE A 102 28.36 0.02 17.52
C ILE A 102 29.63 0.00 18.38
N LYS A 103 30.81 -0.15 17.77
CA LYS A 103 32.09 -0.09 18.49
C LYS A 103 32.28 1.25 19.21
N LYS A 104 32.07 2.36 18.49
CA LYS A 104 32.11 3.71 19.05
C LYS A 104 31.17 3.92 20.24
N VAL A 105 29.91 3.48 20.14
CA VAL A 105 28.92 3.62 21.22
C VAL A 105 29.28 2.75 22.44
N ARG A 106 29.93 1.60 22.22
CA ARG A 106 30.35 0.69 23.30
C ARG A 106 31.69 1.08 23.95
N GLY A 107 32.38 2.10 23.44
CA GLY A 107 33.70 2.49 23.95
C GLY A 107 34.82 1.50 23.63
N LEU A 108 34.64 0.67 22.59
CA LEU A 108 35.62 -0.28 22.05
C LEU A 108 36.21 0.25 20.73
#